data_AF-A0A8I2DX34-F1
#
_entry.id   AF-A0A8I2DX34-F1
#
_cell.length_a   1.000
_cell.length_b   1.000
_cell.length_c   1.000
_cell.angle_alpha   90.00
_cell.angle_beta   90.00
_cell.angle_gamma   90.00
#
_symmetry.space_group_name_H-M   'P 1'
#
loop_
_entity.id
_entity.type
_entity.pdbx_description
1 polymer ?
#
loop_
_entity_poly.entity_id
_entity_poly.type
_entity_poly.pdbx_seq_one_letter_code
_entity_poly.pdbx_strand_id
1 'polypeptide(L)'
;MQAAGATLTAVAAIGAGLLVTAPAAGAATAGATASYNGVCGSGYKVVNSMPIGTTGTVYLTYNSSTGKNCTVTIRNKTGTPTYMVAYVRNVDSSEDQTDAGEFTSYAGPVYAFARGACVEWGGVIDNLQAWNYGSNCGALAGKSSHKDWFADQR
;
A
#
# COMPACT_ATOMS: atom_id res chain seq x y z
N MET A 1 4.76 20.06 37.16
CA MET A 1 5.02 19.72 38.58
C MET A 1 3.72 19.24 39.19
N GLN A 2 3.79 18.29 40.15
CA GLN A 2 2.72 17.49 40.80
C GLN A 2 2.46 16.17 40.03
N ALA A 3 3.10 15.02 40.34
CA ALA A 3 3.16 14.22 41.58
C ALA A 3 1.76 13.73 42.00
N ALA A 4 1.46 12.50 42.42
CA ALA A 4 2.15 11.26 42.80
C ALA A 4 1.08 10.13 42.61
N GLY A 5 1.36 8.86 42.35
CA GLY A 5 2.07 7.92 43.21
C GLY A 5 1.18 7.42 44.37
N ALA A 6 0.46 6.30 44.20
CA ALA A 6 -0.05 5.46 45.30
C ALA A 6 -0.41 4.05 44.80
N THR A 7 0.49 3.09 45.03
CA THR A 7 0.25 1.65 45.03
C THR A 7 -0.57 1.24 46.25
N LEU A 8 -1.38 0.16 46.17
CA LEU A 8 -1.37 -0.97 47.12
C LEU A 8 -2.43 -2.04 46.78
N THR A 9 -1.96 -3.29 46.83
CA THR A 9 -2.63 -4.55 47.22
C THR A 9 -3.73 -5.16 46.34
N ALA A 10 -3.34 -6.24 45.65
CA ALA A 10 -4.23 -7.32 45.23
C ALA A 10 -4.30 -8.39 46.34
N VAL A 11 -5.50 -8.80 46.78
CA VAL A 11 -5.77 -10.13 47.36
C VAL A 11 -7.16 -10.60 46.91
N ALA A 12 -7.22 -11.87 46.55
CA ALA A 12 -8.25 -12.59 45.80
C ALA A 12 -9.60 -12.80 46.53
N ALA A 13 -10.67 -12.94 45.74
CA ALA A 13 -11.93 -13.59 46.15
C ALA A 13 -12.59 -14.33 44.97
N ILE A 14 -12.61 -15.67 45.09
CA ILE A 14 -13.66 -16.68 44.84
C ILE A 14 -14.79 -16.34 43.83
N GLY A 15 -14.98 -17.27 42.89
CA GLY A 15 -15.82 -17.12 41.71
C GLY A 15 -17.33 -17.04 41.91
N ALA A 16 -17.95 -16.34 40.97
CA ALA A 16 -19.32 -16.52 40.48
C ALA A 16 -19.27 -16.19 38.97
N GLY A 17 -19.67 -17.12 38.12
CA GLY A 17 -19.57 -17.00 36.67
C GLY A 17 -20.39 -15.83 36.12
N LEU A 18 -19.70 -14.77 35.72
CA LEU A 18 -20.26 -13.72 34.88
C LEU A 18 -20.14 -14.17 33.43
N LEU A 19 -21.28 -14.46 32.79
CA LEU A 19 -21.38 -14.60 31.35
C LEU A 19 -21.04 -13.24 30.72
N VAL A 20 -19.78 -13.06 30.31
CA VAL A 20 -19.36 -11.94 29.48
C VAL A 20 -19.87 -12.23 28.07
N THR A 21 -21.04 -11.70 27.71
CA THR A 21 -21.44 -11.60 26.31
C THR A 21 -20.52 -10.58 25.64
N ALA A 22 -19.43 -11.07 25.03
CA ALA A 22 -18.59 -10.24 24.19
C ALA A 22 -19.43 -9.69 23.03
N PRO A 23 -19.31 -8.41 22.66
CA PRO A 23 -19.95 -7.90 21.47
C PRO A 23 -19.39 -8.67 20.27
N ALA A 24 -20.28 -9.24 19.45
CA ALA A 24 -19.92 -9.78 18.17
C ALA A 24 -19.28 -8.64 17.35
N ALA A 25 -17.96 -8.69 17.20
CA ALA A 25 -17.26 -7.84 16.26
C ALA A 25 -17.88 -8.12 14.89
N GLY A 26 -18.64 -7.15 14.37
CA GLY A 26 -19.19 -7.23 13.04
C GLY A 26 -18.06 -7.54 12.07
N ALA A 27 -18.13 -8.71 11.44
CA ALA A 27 -17.21 -9.08 10.40
C ALA A 27 -17.32 -8.00 9.33
N ALA A 28 -16.28 -7.15 9.22
CA ALA A 28 -16.13 -6.30 8.06
C ALA A 28 -16.17 -7.24 6.85
N THR A 29 -17.20 -7.10 6.01
CA THR A 29 -17.22 -7.75 4.70
C THR A 29 -16.03 -7.21 3.95
N ALA A 30 -14.92 -7.94 4.01
CA ALA A 30 -13.78 -7.73 3.16
C ALA A 30 -14.30 -7.85 1.72
N GLY A 31 -14.49 -6.72 1.06
CA GLY A 31 -14.74 -6.70 -0.38
C GLY A 31 -13.65 -7.54 -1.03
N ALA A 32 -14.04 -8.42 -1.95
CA ALA A 32 -13.11 -9.32 -2.63
C ALA A 32 -11.94 -8.50 -3.18
N THR A 33 -10.74 -8.66 -2.61
CA THR A 33 -9.52 -8.00 -3.08
C THR A 33 -9.02 -8.79 -4.28
N ALA A 34 -8.87 -8.15 -5.44
CA ALA A 34 -8.33 -8.77 -6.63
C ALA A 34 -6.95 -9.35 -6.31
N SER A 35 -6.74 -10.65 -6.51
CA SER A 35 -5.41 -11.24 -6.29
C SER A 35 -4.43 -10.74 -7.35
N TYR A 36 -3.15 -10.62 -6.99
CA TYR A 36 -2.10 -10.32 -7.94
C TYR A 36 -2.01 -11.43 -9.02
N ASN A 37 -2.07 -11.04 -10.29
CA ASN A 37 -2.20 -11.95 -11.44
C ASN A 37 -0.86 -12.35 -12.08
N GLY A 38 0.28 -11.89 -11.55
CA GLY A 38 1.60 -12.29 -12.03
C GLY A 38 2.11 -11.56 -13.28
N VAL A 39 1.39 -10.58 -13.83
CA VAL A 39 1.69 -9.99 -15.15
C VAL A 39 3.01 -9.23 -15.22
N CYS A 40 3.60 -8.81 -14.09
CA CYS A 40 4.93 -8.20 -14.10
C CYS A 40 6.04 -9.17 -14.53
N GLY A 41 5.77 -10.48 -14.54
CA GLY A 41 6.67 -11.53 -15.02
C GLY A 41 7.50 -12.19 -13.93
N SER A 42 8.39 -13.09 -14.36
CA SER A 42 9.24 -13.89 -13.46
C SER A 42 10.20 -13.01 -12.64
N GLY A 43 10.41 -13.38 -11.38
CA GLY A 43 11.32 -12.68 -10.47
C GLY A 43 10.72 -11.47 -9.76
N TYR A 44 9.51 -11.03 -10.14
CA TYR A 44 8.78 -9.99 -9.41
C TYR A 44 8.05 -10.57 -8.21
N LYS A 45 8.17 -9.89 -7.06
CA LYS A 45 7.44 -10.19 -5.83
C LYS A 45 6.59 -8.99 -5.44
N VAL A 46 5.37 -9.23 -4.97
CA VAL A 46 4.53 -8.17 -4.40
C VAL A 46 5.24 -7.61 -3.17
N VAL A 47 5.50 -6.30 -3.19
CA VAL A 47 6.12 -5.56 -2.08
C VAL A 47 5.14 -4.60 -1.42
N ASN A 48 4.10 -4.18 -2.16
CA ASN A 48 3.03 -3.34 -1.63
C ASN A 48 1.75 -3.49 -2.46
N SER A 49 0.62 -3.11 -1.88
CA SER A 49 -0.68 -3.10 -2.55
C SER A 49 -1.64 -2.13 -1.86
N MET A 50 -2.54 -1.52 -2.63
CA MET A 50 -3.60 -0.65 -2.09
C MET A 50 -4.94 -0.97 -2.75
N PRO A 51 -6.03 -1.11 -1.98
CA PRO A 51 -7.36 -1.22 -2.55
C PRO A 51 -7.73 0.09 -3.26
N ILE A 52 -8.35 -0.02 -4.43
CA ILE A 52 -9.02 1.11 -5.10
C ILE A 52 -10.50 0.97 -4.77
N GLY A 53 -10.90 1.55 -3.64
CA GLY A 53 -12.23 1.37 -3.05
C GLY A 53 -12.62 -0.10 -2.98
N THR A 54 -13.74 -0.46 -3.62
CA THR A 54 -14.26 -1.83 -3.72
C THR A 54 -14.18 -2.40 -5.14
N THR A 55 -13.54 -1.69 -6.08
CA THR A 55 -13.54 -2.03 -7.51
C THR A 55 -12.28 -2.78 -7.96
N GLY A 56 -11.17 -2.62 -7.25
CA GLY A 56 -9.93 -3.30 -7.58
C GLY A 56 -8.81 -3.09 -6.57
N THR A 57 -7.60 -3.42 -6.99
CA THR A 57 -6.38 -3.28 -6.20
C THR A 57 -5.23 -2.90 -7.13
N VAL A 58 -4.45 -1.89 -6.75
CA VAL A 58 -3.17 -1.59 -7.39
C VAL A 58 -2.06 -2.30 -6.63
N TYR A 59 -1.16 -2.94 -7.36
CA TYR A 59 -0.03 -3.70 -6.84
C TYR A 59 1.27 -3.05 -7.26
N LEU A 60 2.20 -2.95 -6.30
CA LEU A 60 3.60 -2.68 -6.55
C LEU A 60 4.37 -3.99 -6.36
N THR A 61 5.14 -4.36 -7.36
CA THR A 61 6.05 -5.49 -7.30
C THR A 61 7.47 -5.07 -7.59
N TYR A 62 8.44 -5.86 -7.11
CA TYR A 62 9.85 -5.56 -7.29
C TYR A 62 10.62 -6.83 -7.69
N ASN A 63 11.56 -6.67 -8.61
CA ASN A 63 12.53 -7.69 -8.97
C ASN A 63 13.91 -7.25 -8.48
N SER A 64 14.40 -7.93 -7.44
CA SER A 64 15.68 -7.60 -6.81
C SER A 64 16.88 -7.84 -7.74
N SER A 65 16.78 -8.72 -8.73
CA SER A 65 17.86 -9.00 -9.69
C SER A 65 18.02 -7.85 -10.68
N THR A 66 16.91 -7.26 -11.16
CA THR A 66 16.93 -6.16 -12.14
C THR A 66 16.89 -4.78 -11.50
N GLY A 67 16.46 -4.66 -10.25
CA GLY A 67 16.30 -3.35 -9.59
C GLY A 67 15.07 -2.57 -10.06
N LYS A 68 14.11 -3.23 -10.72
CA LYS A 68 12.92 -2.60 -11.28
C LYS A 68 11.69 -2.86 -10.41
N ASN A 69 10.93 -1.80 -10.22
CA ASN A 69 9.54 -1.85 -9.78
C ASN A 69 8.62 -2.10 -10.96
N CYS A 70 7.48 -2.70 -10.69
CA CYS A 70 6.38 -2.86 -11.62
C CYS A 70 5.06 -2.58 -10.93
N THR A 71 4.24 -1.72 -11.55
CA THR A 71 2.88 -1.43 -11.08
C THR A 71 1.85 -2.04 -12.03
N VAL A 72 0.81 -2.64 -11.44
CA VAL A 72 -0.38 -3.12 -12.16
C VAL A 72 -1.63 -2.79 -11.36
N THR A 73 -2.67 -2.33 -12.04
CA THR A 73 -3.99 -2.10 -11.46
C THR A 73 -4.94 -3.20 -11.89
N ILE A 74 -5.51 -3.97 -10.97
CA ILE A 74 -6.33 -5.16 -11.25
C ILE A 74 -7.75 -4.96 -10.71
N ARG A 75 -8.76 -5.23 -11.53
CA ARG A 75 -10.17 -5.21 -11.10
C ARG A 75 -10.52 -6.43 -10.26
N ASN A 76 -11.41 -6.25 -9.29
CA ASN A 76 -11.98 -7.35 -8.50
C ASN A 76 -12.87 -8.26 -9.36
N LYS A 77 -13.49 -7.69 -10.40
CA LYS A 77 -14.35 -8.39 -11.37
C LYS A 77 -14.01 -7.92 -12.78
N THR A 78 -13.81 -8.88 -13.68
CA THR A 78 -13.66 -8.60 -15.11
C THR A 78 -15.01 -8.30 -15.75
N GLY A 79 -15.03 -7.55 -16.85
CA GLY A 79 -16.27 -7.27 -17.56
C GLY A 79 -16.11 -6.25 -18.67
N THR A 80 -17.14 -5.43 -18.86
CA THR A 80 -17.13 -4.29 -19.81
C THR A 80 -15.87 -3.45 -19.61
N PRO A 81 -15.23 -2.98 -20.69
CA PRO A 81 -14.12 -2.05 -20.58
C PRO A 81 -14.46 -0.90 -19.65
N THR A 82 -13.51 -0.55 -18.78
CA THR A 82 -13.62 0.55 -17.83
C THR A 82 -12.30 1.29 -17.84
N TYR A 83 -12.36 2.62 -17.73
CA TYR A 83 -11.17 3.44 -17.64
C TYR A 83 -10.31 3.01 -16.45
N MET A 84 -9.04 2.69 -16.71
CA MET A 84 -8.09 2.31 -15.68
C MET A 84 -6.72 2.91 -15.97
N VAL A 85 -5.95 3.10 -14.89
CA VAL A 85 -4.57 3.60 -14.96
C VAL A 85 -3.67 2.75 -14.08
N ALA A 86 -2.45 2.49 -14.53
CA ALA A 86 -1.33 2.05 -13.71
C ALA A 86 -0.17 3.04 -13.86
N TYR A 87 0.45 3.42 -12.75
CA TYR A 87 1.51 4.42 -12.70
C TYR A 87 2.67 3.98 -11.83
N VAL A 88 3.90 4.30 -12.26
CA VAL A 88 5.09 4.21 -11.42
C VAL A 88 6.10 5.27 -11.82
N ARG A 89 6.76 5.86 -10.82
CA ARG A 89 7.81 6.87 -10.98
C ARG A 89 8.94 6.64 -10.00
N ASN A 90 10.17 6.81 -10.45
CA ASN A 90 11.33 6.93 -9.58
C ASN A 90 11.38 8.37 -9.02
N VAL A 91 11.42 8.51 -7.70
CA VAL A 91 11.42 9.83 -7.03
C VAL A 91 12.68 10.63 -7.35
N ASP A 92 13.85 9.96 -7.41
CA ASP A 92 15.15 10.63 -7.55
C ASP A 92 15.39 11.06 -9.00
N SER A 93 15.12 10.19 -9.97
CA SER A 93 15.33 10.49 -11.40
C SER A 93 14.14 11.20 -12.05
N SER A 94 12.98 11.22 -11.39
CA SER A 94 11.70 11.67 -11.93
C SER A 94 11.20 10.92 -13.16
N GLU A 95 11.85 9.82 -13.57
CA GLU A 95 11.39 8.99 -14.68
C GLU A 95 10.12 8.25 -14.28
N ASP A 96 9.08 8.34 -15.10
CA ASP A 96 7.80 7.71 -14.89
C ASP A 96 7.32 6.91 -16.09
N GLN A 97 6.39 6.00 -15.83
CA GLN A 97 5.66 5.24 -16.82
C GLN A 97 4.19 5.17 -16.41
N THR A 98 3.32 5.35 -17.40
CA THR A 98 1.87 5.30 -17.22
C THR A 98 1.25 4.45 -18.32
N ASP A 99 0.30 3.61 -17.94
CA ASP A 99 -0.59 2.93 -18.86
C ASP A 99 -2.02 3.32 -18.49
N ALA A 100 -2.76 3.90 -19.44
CA ALA A 100 -4.07 4.49 -19.23
C ALA A 100 -4.97 4.23 -20.43
N GLY A 101 -6.20 3.79 -20.17
CA GLY A 101 -7.14 3.40 -21.22
C GLY A 101 -8.31 2.59 -20.69
N GLU A 102 -9.08 2.02 -21.62
CA GLU A 102 -10.23 1.17 -21.31
C GLU A 102 -9.82 -0.30 -21.22
N PHE A 103 -9.93 -0.91 -20.04
CA PHE A 103 -9.50 -2.28 -19.80
C PHE A 103 -10.62 -3.14 -19.21
N THR A 104 -10.62 -4.43 -19.58
CA THR A 104 -11.61 -5.40 -19.09
C THR A 104 -11.18 -6.07 -17.78
N SER A 105 -9.88 -6.08 -17.46
CA SER A 105 -9.31 -6.85 -16.35
C SER A 105 -8.23 -6.11 -15.57
N TYR A 106 -7.20 -5.58 -16.24
CA TYR A 106 -6.11 -4.85 -15.59
C TYR A 106 -5.49 -3.80 -16.53
N ALA A 107 -4.87 -2.76 -15.94
CA ALA A 107 -3.98 -1.81 -16.60
C ALA A 107 -2.52 -2.04 -16.16
N GLY A 108 -1.55 -1.77 -17.03
CA GLY A 108 -0.15 -2.14 -16.86
C GLY A 108 0.20 -3.47 -17.56
N PRO A 109 1.37 -4.08 -17.27
CA PRO A 109 2.38 -3.64 -16.31
C PRO A 109 3.19 -2.44 -16.80
N VAL A 110 3.44 -1.48 -15.92
CA VAL A 110 4.39 -0.38 -16.13
C VAL A 110 5.58 -0.52 -15.19
N TYR A 111 6.77 -0.09 -15.63
CA TYR A 111 8.02 -0.36 -14.94
C TYR A 111 8.86 0.89 -14.70
N ALA A 112 9.50 0.97 -13.54
CA ALA A 112 10.52 1.97 -13.26
C ALA A 112 11.74 1.30 -12.62
N PHE A 113 12.94 1.66 -13.09
CA PHE A 113 14.16 1.30 -12.37
C PHE A 113 14.29 2.21 -11.15
N ALA A 114 14.45 1.63 -9.96
CA ALA A 114 14.58 2.40 -8.72
C ALA A 114 15.36 1.63 -7.64
N ARG A 115 16.44 0.93 -8.03
CA ARG A 115 17.31 0.31 -7.05
C ARG A 115 17.95 1.38 -6.17
N GLY A 116 17.64 1.34 -4.89
CA GLY A 116 18.13 2.32 -3.92
C GLY A 116 17.42 3.66 -3.97
N ALA A 117 16.31 3.79 -4.70
CA ALA A 117 15.49 5.00 -4.75
C ALA A 117 14.06 4.68 -4.29
N CYS A 118 13.33 5.69 -3.81
CA CYS A 118 11.90 5.55 -3.59
C CYS A 118 11.13 5.56 -4.91
N VAL A 119 9.95 4.96 -4.91
CA VAL A 119 8.99 5.11 -6.00
C VAL A 119 7.69 5.75 -5.54
N GLU A 120 7.12 6.53 -6.44
CA GLU A 120 5.70 6.90 -6.42
C GLU A 120 4.96 5.94 -7.34
N TRP A 121 3.77 5.50 -6.95
CA TRP A 121 2.98 4.56 -7.74
C TRP A 121 1.52 4.67 -7.38
N GLY A 122 0.67 4.21 -8.29
CA GLY A 122 -0.76 4.26 -8.07
C GLY A 122 -1.56 3.75 -9.24
N GLY A 123 -2.87 3.80 -9.06
CA GLY A 123 -3.80 3.34 -10.05
C GLY A 123 -5.17 3.99 -9.92
N VAL A 124 -5.90 3.93 -11.02
CA VAL A 124 -7.27 4.45 -11.15
C VAL A 124 -8.16 3.33 -11.70
N ILE A 125 -9.39 3.25 -11.23
CA ILE A 125 -10.47 2.46 -11.84
C ILE A 125 -11.72 3.33 -11.82
N ASP A 126 -12.22 3.68 -13.00
CA ASP A 126 -13.31 4.63 -13.18
C ASP A 126 -13.00 5.97 -12.48
N ASN A 127 -13.76 6.34 -11.45
CA ASN A 127 -13.60 7.56 -10.68
C ASN A 127 -12.86 7.35 -9.33
N LEU A 128 -12.37 6.14 -9.05
CA LEU A 128 -11.67 5.80 -7.81
C LEU A 128 -10.17 5.66 -8.05
N GLN A 129 -9.36 6.08 -7.07
CA GLN A 129 -7.91 6.09 -7.18
C GLN A 129 -7.22 5.74 -5.87
N ALA A 130 -5.98 5.25 -5.97
CA ALA A 130 -5.07 5.05 -4.85
C ALA A 130 -3.64 5.40 -5.26
N TRP A 131 -2.95 6.17 -4.41
CA TRP A 131 -1.60 6.68 -4.67
C TRP A 131 -0.70 6.54 -3.45
N ASN A 132 0.58 6.30 -3.69
CA ASN A 132 1.63 6.28 -2.69
C ASN A 132 2.83 7.07 -3.23
N TYR A 133 3.33 8.05 -2.46
CA TYR A 133 4.33 9.02 -2.90
C TYR A 133 5.67 8.85 -2.16
N GLY A 134 6.23 7.63 -2.17
CA GLY A 134 7.52 7.38 -1.52
C GLY A 134 7.52 6.08 -0.72
N SER A 135 7.49 4.95 -1.43
CA SER A 135 7.72 3.62 -0.83
C SER A 135 8.75 2.83 -1.61
N ASN A 136 9.12 1.65 -1.10
CA ASN A 136 10.16 0.78 -1.65
C ASN A 136 11.52 1.49 -1.85
N CYS A 137 11.91 2.34 -0.89
CA CYS A 137 13.06 3.24 -0.93
C CYS A 137 14.45 2.60 -0.87
N GLY A 138 14.56 1.28 -1.03
CA GLY A 138 15.78 0.53 -0.75
C GLY A 138 16.33 0.77 0.66
N ALA A 139 17.60 0.40 0.90
CA ALA A 139 18.30 0.68 2.16
C ALA A 139 18.63 2.18 2.36
N LEU A 140 18.21 3.07 1.46
CA LEU A 140 18.35 4.52 1.62
C LEU A 140 17.26 5.15 2.51
N ALA A 141 16.52 4.35 3.29
CA ALA A 141 15.69 4.87 4.39
C ALA A 141 16.46 5.71 5.44
N GLY A 142 17.81 5.76 5.36
CA GLY A 142 18.66 6.70 6.11
C GLY A 142 19.02 8.01 5.39
N LYS A 143 18.53 8.22 4.15
CA LYS A 143 18.63 9.47 3.38
C LYS A 143 17.26 9.99 2.96
N SER A 144 16.23 9.72 3.77
CA SER A 144 15.10 10.64 3.85
C SER A 144 15.67 11.95 4.40
N SER A 145 16.26 12.75 3.51
CA SER A 145 16.12 14.19 3.61
C SER A 145 14.62 14.42 3.42
N HIS A 146 13.85 14.18 4.49
CA HIS A 146 12.73 15.06 4.75
C HIS A 146 13.37 16.43 4.59
N LYS A 147 12.98 17.12 3.53
CA LYS A 147 13.39 18.49 3.35
C LYS A 147 12.72 19.23 4.50
N ASP A 148 13.41 19.28 5.62
CA ASP A 148 13.02 20.03 6.79
C ASP A 148 13.22 21.49 6.41
N TRP A 149 12.21 22.07 5.76
CA TRP A 149 12.17 23.47 5.35
C TRP A 149 12.36 24.46 6.52
N PHE A 150 12.49 23.98 7.76
CA PHE A 150 12.66 24.75 8.98
C PHE A 150 13.95 24.43 9.77
N ALA A 151 14.85 23.57 9.26
CA ALA A 151 16.09 23.24 9.96
C ALA A 151 17.15 24.36 9.91
N ASP A 152 16.98 25.35 9.02
CA ASP A 152 17.95 26.44 8.77
C ASP A 152 17.61 27.76 9.52
N GLN A 153 16.71 27.72 10.52
CA GLN A 153 16.31 28.90 11.30
C GLN A 153 16.49 28.74 12.82
N ARG A 154 17.50 28.01 13.28
CA ARG A 154 17.92 28.02 14.69
C ARG A 154 19.40 28.30 14.86
#